data_AF-A0A3M6TYZ8-F1
#
_entry.id   AF-A0A3M6TYZ8-F1
#
_cell.length_a   1.000
_cell.length_b   1.000
_cell.length_c   1.000
_cell.angle_alpha   90.00
_cell.angle_beta   90.00
_cell.angle_gamma   90.00
#
_symmetry.space_group_name_H-M   'P 1'
#
loop_
_entity.id
_entity.type
_entity.pdbx_description
1 polymer ?
#
loop_
_entity_poly.entity_id
_entity_poly.type
_entity_poly.pdbx_seq_one_letter_code
_entity_poly.pdbx_strand_id
1 'polypeptide(L)'
;MNKAIPEFYMRFMVENSKDQGKLFRAAKKLLTTENKLSFLDHVDKDKLTNETAELMKFLDAMEIHVNETHSNISLGFEQRPESFYPLTKSDVCALIQKSAKKSCMLDPMPTSLVT
;
A
#
# COMPACT_ATOMS: atom_id res chain seq x y z
N MET A 1 7.88 37.12 -4.95
CA MET A 1 7.43 35.87 -4.29
C MET A 1 6.96 36.24 -2.89
N ASN A 2 5.74 35.89 -2.51
CA ASN A 2 5.15 36.33 -1.23
C ASN A 2 5.87 35.65 -0.06
N LYS A 3 6.54 36.44 0.78
CA LYS A 3 7.35 35.95 1.93
C LYS A 3 6.52 35.19 2.97
N ALA A 4 5.21 35.44 3.01
CA ALA A 4 4.29 34.78 3.92
C ALA A 4 4.21 33.25 3.73
N ILE A 5 4.35 32.77 2.49
CA ILE A 5 4.20 31.34 2.19
C ILE A 5 5.40 30.52 2.74
N PRO A 6 6.67 30.87 2.46
CA PRO A 6 7.81 30.21 3.07
C PRO A 6 7.81 30.28 4.61
N GLU A 7 7.45 31.44 5.19
CA GLU A 7 7.41 31.61 6.64
C GLU A 7 6.36 30.71 7.31
N PHE A 8 5.20 30.53 6.67
CA PHE A 8 4.18 29.59 7.14
C PHE A 8 4.70 28.15 7.18
N TYR A 9 5.25 27.65 6.07
CA TYR A 9 5.73 26.27 6.01
C TYR A 9 6.89 26.01 6.96
N MET A 10 7.77 27.00 7.14
CA MET A 10 8.86 26.90 8.11
C MET A 10 8.34 26.73 9.55
N ARG A 11 7.36 27.55 9.97
CA ARG A 11 6.73 27.43 11.30
C ARG A 11 5.98 26.11 11.44
N PHE A 12 5.20 25.75 10.43
CA PHE A 12 4.46 24.49 10.38
C PHE A 12 5.37 23.27 10.57
N MET A 13 6.53 23.24 9.92
CA MET A 13 7.50 22.16 10.08
C MET A 13 8.09 22.13 11.48
N VAL A 14 8.48 23.28 12.04
CA VAL A 14 9.05 23.37 13.42
C VAL A 14 8.05 22.92 14.48
N GLU A 15 6.77 23.27 14.35
CA GLU A 15 5.71 22.93 15.31
C GLU A 15 5.32 21.44 15.31
N ASN A 16 5.60 20.73 14.22
CA ASN A 16 5.12 19.36 14.01
C ASN A 16 6.25 18.32 13.86
N SER A 17 7.50 18.72 13.60
CA SER A 17 8.62 17.80 13.31
C SER A 17 9.04 16.87 14.45
N LYS A 18 8.73 17.22 15.71
CA LYS A 18 9.11 16.42 16.89
C LYS A 18 8.40 15.05 16.95
N ASP A 19 7.25 14.92 16.27
CA ASP A 19 6.49 13.68 16.18
C ASP A 19 6.09 13.45 14.72
N GLN A 20 6.65 12.41 14.11
CA GLN A 20 6.42 12.08 12.70
C GLN A 20 4.95 11.77 12.40
N GLY A 21 4.24 11.12 13.33
CA GLY A 21 2.82 10.85 13.20
C GLY A 21 1.98 12.12 13.30
N LYS A 22 2.35 13.07 14.17
CA LYS A 22 1.75 14.40 14.25
C LYS A 22 1.97 15.19 12.96
N LEU A 23 3.20 15.22 12.44
CA LEU A 23 3.54 15.86 11.17
C LEU A 23 2.74 15.29 10.02
N PHE A 24 2.67 13.97 9.90
CA PHE A 24 1.89 13.31 8.87
C PHE A 24 0.40 13.68 8.93
N ARG A 25 -0.21 13.66 10.13
CA ARG A 25 -1.62 14.03 10.29
C ARG A 25 -1.87 15.51 9.99
N ALA A 26 -0.98 16.41 10.42
CA ALA A 26 -1.08 17.83 10.15
C ALA A 26 -0.93 18.12 8.65
N ALA A 27 0.06 17.50 8.00
CA ALA A 27 0.29 17.64 6.57
C ALA A 27 -0.88 17.09 5.76
N LYS A 28 -1.42 15.93 6.15
CA LYS A 28 -2.64 15.36 5.56
C LYS A 28 -3.80 16.35 5.65
N LYS A 29 -4.06 16.92 6.83
CA LYS A 29 -5.12 17.94 7.00
C LYS A 29 -4.88 19.19 6.14
N LEU A 30 -3.64 19.65 6.03
CA LEU A 30 -3.26 20.81 5.21
C LEU A 30 -3.48 20.55 3.71
N LEU A 31 -3.18 19.33 3.24
CA LEU A 31 -3.35 18.92 1.85
C LEU A 31 -4.79 18.52 1.51
N THR A 32 -5.58 18.15 2.53
CA THR A 32 -7.01 17.89 2.35
C THR A 32 -7.72 19.24 2.27
N THR A 33 -7.63 19.87 1.10
CA THR A 33 -8.65 20.81 0.66
C THR A 33 -9.97 20.05 0.74
N GLU A 34 -11.05 20.64 1.27
CA GLU A 34 -12.36 19.98 1.36
C GLU A 34 -12.57 19.19 0.06
N ASN A 35 -12.59 17.86 0.17
CA ASN A 35 -12.94 16.99 -0.93
C ASN A 35 -14.43 17.22 -1.17
N LYS A 36 -14.78 18.37 -1.73
CA LYS A 36 -15.84 18.44 -2.70
C LYS A 36 -15.31 17.55 -3.81
N LEU A 37 -15.60 16.25 -3.68
CA LEU A 37 -15.66 15.33 -4.79
C LEU A 37 -16.65 15.97 -5.75
N SER A 38 -16.18 16.92 -6.55
CA SER A 38 -16.82 17.27 -7.79
C SER A 38 -16.62 16.04 -8.63
N PHE A 39 -17.50 15.05 -8.43
CA PHE A 39 -17.86 14.20 -9.53
C PHE A 39 -18.18 15.18 -10.65
N LEU A 40 -17.37 15.14 -11.71
CA LEU A 40 -17.70 15.83 -12.94
C LEU A 40 -19.12 15.36 -13.26
N ASP A 41 -20.11 16.25 -13.14
CA ASP A 41 -21.56 15.96 -13.25
C ASP A 41 -21.97 15.45 -14.65
N HIS A 42 -21.00 15.04 -15.46
CA HIS A 42 -21.11 14.60 -16.84
C HIS A 42 -19.76 14.02 -17.29
N VAL A 43 -19.24 13.00 -16.61
CA VAL A 43 -18.21 12.17 -17.27
C VAL A 43 -18.93 11.34 -18.32
N ASP A 44 -18.73 11.71 -19.58
CA ASP A 44 -19.15 10.94 -20.74
C ASP A 44 -18.65 9.50 -20.56
N LYS A 45 -19.59 8.55 -20.42
CA LYS A 45 -19.28 7.18 -20.00
C LYS A 45 -18.28 6.53 -20.97
N ASP A 46 -18.40 6.86 -22.24
CA ASP A 46 -17.54 6.34 -23.30
C ASP A 46 -16.12 6.88 -23.19
N LYS A 47 -15.94 8.13 -22.75
CA LYS A 47 -14.63 8.73 -22.49
C LYS A 47 -13.95 8.07 -21.29
N LEU A 48 -14.68 7.79 -20.22
CA LEU A 48 -14.15 7.08 -19.06
C LEU A 48 -13.76 5.63 -19.40
N THR A 49 -14.61 4.93 -20.15
CA THR A 49 -14.30 3.56 -20.57
C THR A 49 -13.06 3.51 -21.46
N ASN A 50 -12.89 4.45 -22.38
CA ASN A 50 -11.69 4.53 -23.21
C ASN A 50 -10.42 4.88 -22.41
N GLU A 51 -10.48 5.84 -21.49
CA GLU A 51 -9.33 6.18 -20.63
C GLU A 51 -8.93 5.01 -19.73
N THR A 52 -9.92 4.27 -19.21
CA THR A 52 -9.67 3.07 -18.40
C THR A 52 -9.06 1.95 -19.25
N ALA A 53 -9.53 1.75 -20.48
CA ALA A 53 -8.97 0.77 -21.39
C ALA A 53 -7.52 1.09 -21.79
N GLU A 54 -7.19 2.35 -22.03
CA GLU A 54 -5.81 2.78 -22.29
C GLU A 54 -4.88 2.55 -21.10
N LEU A 55 -5.37 2.79 -19.88
CA LEU A 55 -4.61 2.52 -18.66
C LEU A 55 -4.37 1.01 -18.45
N MET A 56 -5.35 0.17 -18.76
CA MET A 56 -5.18 -1.28 -18.72
C MET A 56 -4.17 -1.77 -19.76
N LYS A 57 -4.18 -1.22 -20.99
CA LYS A 57 -3.16 -1.54 -22.01
C LYS A 57 -1.75 -1.17 -21.56
N PHE A 58 -1.61 -0.04 -20.86
CA PHE A 58 -0.33 0.37 -20.29
C PHE A 58 0.15 -0.59 -19.19
N LEU A 59 -0.76 -1.07 -18.34
CA LEU A 59 -0.44 -2.07 -17.32
C LEU A 59 -0.03 -3.42 -17.95
N ASP A 60 -0.76 -3.89 -18.96
CA ASP A 60 -0.42 -5.12 -19.70
C ASP A 60 0.95 -5.00 -20.38
N ALA A 61 1.26 -3.83 -20.96
CA ALA A 61 2.57 -3.57 -21.57
C ALA A 61 3.71 -3.52 -20.55
N MET A 62 3.45 -3.01 -19.34
CA MET A 62 4.42 -2.99 -18.26
C MET A 62 4.64 -4.39 -17.66
N GLU A 63 3.60 -5.22 -17.55
CA GLU A 63 3.72 -6.63 -17.14
C GLU A 63 4.64 -7.42 -18.09
N ILE A 64 4.53 -7.16 -19.39
CA ILE A 64 5.44 -7.74 -20.41
C ILE A 64 6.89 -7.28 -20.19
N HIS A 65 7.11 -5.98 -19.92
CA HIS A 65 8.46 -5.44 -19.78
C HIS A 65 9.15 -5.85 -18.47
N VAL A 66 8.38 -6.04 -17.39
CA VAL A 66 8.87 -6.55 -16.11
C VAL A 66 9.37 -7.99 -16.27
N ASN A 67 8.65 -8.83 -17.03
CA ASN A 67 9.06 -10.22 -17.28
C ASN A 67 10.35 -10.35 -18.13
N GLU A 68 10.64 -9.38 -19.01
CA GLU A 68 11.88 -9.33 -19.79
C GLU A 68 13.09 -8.83 -18.97
N THR A 69 12.87 -8.03 -17.92
CA THR A 69 13.95 -7.34 -17.18
C THR A 69 14.40 -8.05 -15.90
N HIS A 70 13.76 -9.17 -15.53
CA HIS A 70 14.05 -9.89 -14.28
C HIS A 70 15.37 -10.67 -14.22
N SER A 71 16.30 -10.48 -15.17
CA SER A 71 17.61 -11.12 -15.09
C SER A 71 18.61 -10.46 -14.13
N ASN A 72 18.36 -9.27 -13.56
CA ASN A 72 19.35 -8.59 -12.70
C ASN A 72 18.78 -7.72 -11.57
N ILE A 73 18.04 -8.29 -10.62
CA ILE A 73 17.85 -7.65 -9.30
C ILE A 73 18.49 -8.55 -8.24
N SER A 74 19.77 -8.27 -7.93
CA SER A 74 20.43 -8.82 -6.75
C SER A 74 19.94 -8.08 -5.51
N LEU A 75 18.80 -8.53 -4.98
CA LEU A 75 18.38 -8.21 -3.61
C LEU A 75 19.20 -9.10 -2.69
N GLY A 76 20.15 -8.49 -1.97
CA GLY A 76 21.04 -9.15 -1.02
C GLY A 76 20.31 -9.72 0.20
N PHE A 77 19.58 -10.82 0.00
CA PHE A 77 19.12 -11.78 1.00
C PHE A 77 18.95 -13.15 0.32
N GLU A 78 20.05 -13.78 -0.08
CA GLU A 78 20.01 -15.18 -0.51
C GLU A 78 19.99 -16.11 0.72
N GLN A 79 18.83 -16.21 1.35
CA GLN A 79 18.35 -17.53 1.75
C GLN A 79 17.15 -17.82 0.88
N ARG A 80 17.45 -18.13 -0.39
CA ARG A 80 16.46 -18.71 -1.29
C ARG A 80 16.08 -20.07 -0.69
N PRO A 81 14.80 -20.33 -0.37
CA PRO A 81 14.40 -21.67 0.04
C PRO A 81 14.73 -22.63 -1.12
N GLU A 82 15.68 -23.53 -0.89
CA GLU A 82 16.19 -24.46 -1.90
C GLU A 82 15.11 -25.47 -2.35
N SER A 83 14.09 -25.69 -1.51
CA SER A 83 12.98 -26.58 -1.80
C SER A 83 11.77 -26.29 -0.91
N PHE A 84 10.58 -26.57 -1.43
CA PHE A 84 9.35 -26.63 -0.66
C PHE A 84 8.91 -28.08 -0.58
N TYR A 85 8.57 -28.53 0.63
CA TYR A 85 8.02 -29.86 0.87
C TYR A 85 6.51 -29.75 1.12
N PRO A 86 5.69 -30.63 0.53
CA PRO A 86 4.27 -30.67 0.81
C PRO A 86 4.06 -31.04 2.29
N LEU A 87 3.25 -30.24 2.98
CA LEU A 87 2.85 -30.53 4.36
C LEU A 87 1.64 -31.46 4.37
N THR A 88 1.62 -32.41 5.30
CA THR A 88 0.41 -33.21 5.55
C THR A 88 -0.58 -32.42 6.40
N LYS A 89 -1.85 -32.87 6.44
CA LYS A 89 -2.87 -32.29 7.33
C LYS A 89 -2.42 -32.29 8.80
N SER A 90 -1.72 -33.33 9.24
CA SER A 90 -1.20 -33.43 10.60
C SER A 90 -0.15 -32.35 10.89
N ASP A 91 0.74 -32.09 9.93
CA ASP A 91 1.79 -31.07 10.07
C ASP A 91 1.18 -29.67 10.19
N VAL A 92 0.16 -29.38 9.38
CA VAL A 92 -0.58 -28.11 9.43
C VAL A 92 -1.29 -27.95 10.78
N CYS A 93 -1.98 -28.98 11.27
CA CYS A 93 -2.63 -28.95 12.58
C CYS A 93 -1.63 -28.71 13.72
N ALA A 94 -0.48 -29.38 13.69
CA ALA A 94 0.57 -29.20 14.69
C ALA A 94 1.17 -27.78 14.65
N LEU A 95 1.31 -27.19 13.46
CA LEU A 95 1.78 -25.82 13.28
C LEU A 95 0.79 -24.81 13.87
N ILE A 96 -0.51 -24.98 13.60
CA ILE A 96 -1.57 -24.14 14.15
C ILE A 96 -1.57 -24.23 15.68
N GLN A 97 -1.46 -25.43 16.25
CA GLN A 97 -1.42 -25.63 17.71
C GLN A 97 -0.23 -24.95 18.39
N LYS A 98 0.93 -24.93 17.72
CA LYS A 98 2.16 -24.27 18.22
C LYS A 98 2.16 -22.76 18.01
N SER A 99 1.28 -22.23 17.16
CA SER A 99 1.22 -20.81 16.84
C SER A 99 0.73 -19.98 18.04
N ALA A 100 1.19 -18.73 18.12
CA ALA A 100 0.72 -17.82 19.15
C ALA A 100 -0.75 -17.50 18.89
N LYS A 101 -1.64 -17.86 19.84
CA LYS A 101 -3.08 -17.55 19.79
C LYS A 101 -3.41 -16.07 20.03
N LYS A 102 -2.46 -15.18 19.74
CA LYS A 102 -2.64 -13.74 19.92
C LYS A 102 -3.47 -13.26 18.75
N SER A 103 -4.77 -13.05 19.00
CA SER A 103 -5.65 -12.39 18.04
C SER A 103 -5.13 -10.95 17.86
N CYS A 104 -4.73 -10.60 16.64
CA CYS A 104 -4.50 -9.21 16.29
C CYS A 104 -5.87 -8.53 16.12
N MET A 105 -6.03 -7.29 16.61
CA MET A 105 -7.28 -6.54 16.42
C MET A 105 -7.54 -6.15 14.95
N LEU A 106 -6.51 -6.25 14.10
CA LEU A 106 -6.59 -6.03 12.66
C LEU A 106 -6.66 -7.33 11.87
N ASP A 107 -6.69 -8.49 12.54
CA ASP A 107 -6.89 -9.78 11.86
C ASP A 107 -8.37 -9.91 11.49
N PRO A 108 -8.71 -9.98 10.18
CA PRO A 108 -10.10 -10.14 9.75
C PRO A 108 -10.70 -11.49 10.16
N MET A 109 -9.90 -12.46 10.60
CA MET A 109 -10.39 -13.77 11.03
C MET A 109 -9.81 -14.17 12.39
N PRO A 110 -10.56 -14.08 13.49
CA PRO A 110 -10.06 -14.46 14.81
C PRO A 110 -9.70 -15.94 14.86
N THR A 111 -8.53 -16.24 15.44
CA THR A 111 -7.93 -17.58 15.52
C THR A 111 -8.83 -18.62 16.20
N SER A 112 -9.84 -18.18 16.95
CA SER A 112 -10.84 -19.06 17.58
C SER A 112 -11.73 -19.82 16.58
N LEU A 113 -11.76 -19.40 15.31
CA LEU A 113 -12.54 -20.07 14.25
C LEU A 113 -11.76 -21.19 13.53
N VAL A 114 -10.47 -21.36 13.83
CA VAL A 114 -9.58 -22.34 13.17
C VAL A 114 -9.30 -23.57 14.06
N THR A 115 -9.89 -23.61 15.26
CA THR A 115 -9.86 -24.77 16.17
C THR A 115 -11.10 -25.64 16.05
#